data_AF-A0A959EFI5-F1
#
_entry.id   AF-A0A959EFI5-F1
#
_cell.length_a   1.000
_cell.length_b   1.000
_cell.length_c   1.000
_cell.angle_alpha   90.00
_cell.angle_beta   90.00
_cell.angle_gamma   90.00
#
_symmetry.space_group_name_H-M   'P 1'
#
loop_
_entity.id
_entity.type
_entity.pdbx_description
1 polymer ?
#
loop_
_entity_poly.entity_id
_entity_poly.type
_entity_poly.pdbx_seq_one_letter_code
_entity_poly.pdbx_strand_id
1 'polypeptide(L)'
;MPTLASAQHTFERTGKDFALFFAVSDYSGTQYTMLENSISGVEALVKELKEVYGFQTKTYQDKTKGEIERILEQWQAKQFPEDGQLFVYFSGHGAFRNFNKTGYFIPKGSTDGDYGSYINLTELGNIIT
;
A
#
# COMPACT_ATOMS: atom_id res chain seq x y z
N MET A 1 -27.43 -17.08 42.97
CA MET A 1 -26.39 -17.10 41.92
C MET A 1 -26.52 -15.79 41.15
N PRO A 2 -25.57 -14.83 41.23
CA PRO A 2 -25.59 -13.67 40.37
C PRO A 2 -24.94 -14.02 39.02
N THR A 3 -25.64 -13.73 37.93
CA THR A 3 -25.16 -13.85 36.55
C THR A 3 -24.20 -12.68 36.28
N LEU A 4 -22.96 -12.97 35.91
CA LEU A 4 -22.03 -11.95 35.42
C LEU A 4 -22.45 -11.55 34.00
N ALA A 5 -23.00 -10.34 33.87
CA ALA A 5 -23.13 -9.70 32.56
C ALA A 5 -21.73 -9.34 32.07
N SER A 6 -21.32 -9.96 30.95
CA SER A 6 -20.12 -9.56 30.22
C SER A 6 -20.37 -8.18 29.61
N ALA A 7 -19.71 -7.15 30.15
CA ALA A 7 -19.65 -5.86 29.48
C ALA A 7 -18.69 -5.97 28.30
N GLN A 8 -19.22 -6.20 27.09
CA GLN A 8 -18.48 -5.97 25.86
C GLN A 8 -18.25 -4.47 25.74
N HIS A 9 -17.07 -4.01 26.16
CA HIS A 9 -16.59 -2.68 25.83
C HIS A 9 -16.12 -2.72 24.36
N THR A 10 -17.04 -2.60 23.43
CA THR A 10 -16.68 -2.28 22.05
C THR A 10 -16.22 -0.83 22.07
N PHE A 11 -14.90 -0.62 22.09
CA PHE A 11 -14.34 0.67 21.72
C PHE A 11 -14.82 0.97 20.30
N GLU A 12 -15.84 1.80 20.16
CA GLU A 12 -16.26 2.39 18.89
C GLU A 12 -15.09 3.27 18.42
N ARG A 13 -14.25 2.73 17.53
CA ARG A 13 -13.19 3.53 16.88
C ARG A 13 -13.88 4.53 15.97
N THR A 14 -13.70 5.81 16.28
CA THR A 14 -14.20 6.91 15.44
C THR A 14 -13.27 7.18 14.26
N GLY A 15 -12.03 6.71 14.36
CA GLY A 15 -11.01 6.82 13.33
C GLY A 15 -11.38 6.07 12.07
N LYS A 16 -11.23 6.75 10.92
CA LYS A 16 -11.42 6.12 9.61
C LYS A 16 -10.10 5.54 9.15
N ASP A 17 -10.09 4.22 8.96
CA ASP A 17 -8.95 3.50 8.44
C ASP A 17 -8.92 3.61 6.90
N PHE A 18 -7.76 3.93 6.34
CA PHE A 18 -7.54 4.08 4.90
C PHE A 18 -6.58 3.02 4.39
N ALA A 19 -6.81 2.53 3.17
CA ALA A 19 -5.90 1.62 2.50
C ALA A 19 -5.57 2.11 1.09
N LEU A 20 -4.28 2.24 0.78
CA LEU A 20 -3.78 2.57 -0.54
C LEU A 20 -3.17 1.33 -1.17
N PHE A 21 -3.59 1.03 -2.39
CA PHE A 21 -3.08 -0.07 -3.16
C PHE A 21 -2.39 0.47 -4.40
N PHE A 22 -1.12 0.16 -4.58
CA PHE A 22 -0.37 0.44 -5.80
C PHE A 22 -0.13 -0.89 -6.52
N ALA A 23 -0.77 -1.07 -7.67
CA ALA A 23 -0.65 -2.28 -8.46
C ALA A 23 -0.06 -1.96 -9.81
N VAL A 24 1.07 -2.58 -10.17
CA VAL A 24 1.69 -2.41 -11.48
C VAL A 24 1.70 -3.75 -12.19
N SER A 25 1.00 -3.78 -13.33
CA SER A 25 0.81 -4.92 -14.22
C SER A 25 1.45 -4.68 -15.59
N ASP A 26 1.44 -3.44 -16.05
CA ASP A 26 2.00 -3.02 -17.33
C ASP A 26 3.44 -2.52 -17.19
N TYR A 27 4.37 -3.37 -17.64
CA TYR A 27 5.80 -3.10 -17.72
C TYR A 27 6.27 -2.97 -19.18
N SER A 28 5.37 -2.62 -20.10
CA SER A 28 5.71 -2.41 -21.51
C SER A 28 6.88 -1.45 -21.68
N GLY A 29 7.80 -1.80 -22.58
CA GLY A 29 9.02 -1.02 -22.82
C GLY A 29 10.14 -1.24 -21.80
N THR A 30 9.99 -2.20 -20.89
CA THR A 30 11.05 -2.62 -19.95
C THR A 30 11.36 -4.11 -20.12
N GLN A 31 12.36 -4.60 -19.40
CA GLN A 31 12.73 -6.02 -19.35
C GLN A 31 11.87 -6.88 -18.39
N TYR A 32 10.97 -6.26 -17.62
CA TYR A 32 10.10 -7.00 -16.70
C TYR A 32 8.91 -7.62 -17.44
N THR A 33 8.54 -8.85 -17.03
CA THR A 33 7.34 -9.50 -17.56
C THR A 33 6.08 -8.81 -17.07
N MET A 34 5.06 -8.75 -17.92
CA MET A 34 3.75 -8.24 -17.51
C MET A 34 3.15 -9.13 -16.41
N LEU A 35 2.42 -8.51 -15.48
CA LEU A 35 1.79 -9.18 -14.35
C LEU A 35 0.29 -8.88 -14.34
N GLU A 36 -0.45 -9.44 -15.31
CA GLU A 36 -1.89 -9.21 -15.48
C GLU A 36 -2.70 -9.52 -14.21
N ASN A 37 -2.22 -10.46 -13.39
CA ASN A 37 -2.86 -10.85 -12.13
C ASN A 37 -2.56 -9.90 -10.95
N SER A 38 -1.67 -8.91 -11.09
CA SER A 38 -1.36 -7.97 -10.00
C SER A 38 -2.57 -7.13 -9.61
N ILE A 39 -3.48 -6.85 -10.55
CA ILE A 39 -4.71 -6.08 -10.31
C ILE A 39 -5.76 -6.97 -9.66
N SER A 40 -6.07 -8.13 -10.26
CA SER A 40 -7.06 -9.07 -9.71
C SER A 40 -6.65 -9.61 -8.33
N GLY A 41 -5.36 -9.79 -8.08
CA GLY A 41 -4.83 -10.20 -6.78
C GLY A 41 -5.11 -9.19 -5.65
N VAL A 42 -5.25 -7.91 -5.99
CA VAL A 42 -5.57 -6.85 -5.01
C VAL A 42 -7.08 -6.77 -4.73
N GLU A 43 -7.93 -7.17 -5.66
CA GLU A 43 -9.38 -7.02 -5.54
C GLU A 43 -9.96 -7.79 -4.34
N ALA A 44 -9.47 -9.01 -4.08
CA ALA A 44 -9.89 -9.81 -2.94
C ALA A 44 -9.58 -9.10 -1.61
N LEU A 45 -8.37 -8.55 -1.47
CA LEU A 45 -7.95 -7.82 -0.27
C LEU A 45 -8.72 -6.50 -0.12
N VAL A 46 -8.96 -5.78 -1.22
CA VAL A 46 -9.81 -4.58 -1.21
C VAL A 46 -11.21 -4.90 -0.72
N LYS A 47 -11.81 -5.99 -1.21
CA LYS A 47 -13.15 -6.41 -0.79
C LYS A 47 -13.17 -6.75 0.69
N GLU A 48 -12.22 -7.54 1.16
CA GLU A 48 -12.12 -7.93 2.57
C GLU A 48 -11.94 -6.71 3.49
N LEU A 49 -11.00 -5.81 3.17
CA LEU A 49 -10.77 -4.60 3.96
C LEU A 49 -12.00 -3.68 4.03
N LYS A 50 -12.77 -3.57 2.96
CA LYS A 50 -14.02 -2.79 2.95
C LYS A 50 -15.12 -3.46 3.77
N GLU A 51 -15.40 -4.73 3.47
CA GLU A 51 -16.59 -5.42 3.96
C GLU A 51 -16.45 -5.89 5.40
N VAL A 52 -15.25 -6.32 5.80
CA VAL A 52 -15.00 -6.90 7.12
C VAL A 52 -14.42 -5.86 8.08
N TYR A 53 -13.54 -5.00 7.59
CA TYR A 53 -12.76 -4.08 8.43
C TYR A 53 -13.16 -2.61 8.27
N GLY A 54 -14.08 -2.27 7.36
CA GLY A 54 -14.60 -0.91 7.19
C GLY A 54 -13.60 0.10 6.60
N PHE A 55 -12.50 -0.36 6.00
CA PHE A 55 -11.50 0.54 5.42
C PHE A 55 -12.05 1.32 4.23
N GLN A 56 -11.62 2.57 4.10
CA GLN A 56 -11.72 3.32 2.86
C GLN A 56 -10.52 3.02 1.96
N THR A 57 -10.75 2.27 0.89
CA THR A 57 -9.66 1.88 -0.01
C THR A 57 -9.56 2.77 -1.26
N LYS A 58 -8.33 2.93 -1.76
CA LYS A 58 -8.01 3.50 -3.07
C LYS A 58 -7.01 2.61 -3.78
N THR A 59 -7.25 2.33 -5.05
CA THR A 59 -6.35 1.54 -5.90
C THR A 59 -5.80 2.43 -7.02
N TYR A 60 -4.49 2.42 -7.17
CA TYR A 60 -3.73 3.14 -8.18
C TYR A 60 -3.00 2.13 -9.05
N GLN A 61 -3.36 2.09 -10.33
CA GLN A 61 -2.81 1.14 -11.29
C GLN A 61 -1.69 1.79 -12.12
N ASP A 62 -0.65 1.00 -12.39
CA ASP A 62 0.39 1.28 -13.39
C ASP A 62 1.01 2.68 -13.21
N LYS A 63 1.34 3.02 -11.97
CA LYS A 63 1.95 4.31 -11.62
C LYS A 63 3.46 4.27 -11.71
N THR A 64 4.02 5.36 -12.25
CA THR A 64 5.45 5.65 -12.20
C THR A 64 5.89 6.01 -10.78
N LYS A 65 7.19 5.98 -10.50
CA LYS A 65 7.74 6.37 -9.19
C LYS A 65 7.24 7.75 -8.75
N GLY A 66 7.40 8.77 -9.60
CA GLY A 66 7.02 10.14 -9.26
C GLY A 66 5.51 10.33 -9.04
N GLU A 67 4.67 9.56 -9.74
CA GLU A 67 3.23 9.57 -9.47
C GLU A 67 2.91 8.94 -8.10
N ILE A 68 3.55 7.82 -7.75
CA ILE A 68 3.37 7.17 -6.45
C ILE A 68 3.82 8.10 -5.32
N GLU A 69 5.02 8.67 -5.43
CA GLU A 69 5.57 9.61 -4.44
C GLU A 69 4.64 10.81 -4.24
N ARG A 70 4.17 11.43 -5.33
CA ARG A 70 3.21 12.54 -5.26
C ARG A 70 1.90 12.15 -4.60
N ILE A 71 1.41 10.93 -4.83
CA ILE A 71 0.21 10.42 -4.15
C ILE A 71 0.51 10.26 -2.66
N LEU A 72 1.63 9.64 -2.28
CA LEU A 72 2.01 9.45 -0.88
C LEU A 72 2.16 10.79 -0.14
N GLU A 73 2.79 11.79 -0.75
CA GLU A 73 2.88 13.16 -0.23
C GLU A 73 1.50 13.77 0.03
N GLN A 74 0.56 13.60 -0.90
CA GLN A 74 -0.83 14.06 -0.72
C GLN A 74 -1.53 13.37 0.45
N TRP A 75 -1.21 12.09 0.70
CA TRP A 75 -1.77 11.36 1.83
C TRP A 75 -1.09 11.72 3.14
N GLN A 76 0.22 11.94 3.16
CA GLN A 76 0.95 12.45 4.32
C GLN A 76 0.41 13.81 4.78
N ALA A 77 0.04 14.69 3.84
CA ALA A 77 -0.51 16.01 4.16
C ALA A 77 -1.95 15.97 4.72
N LYS A 78 -2.62 14.81 4.74
CA LYS A 78 -3.98 14.70 5.29
C LYS A 78 -3.93 14.64 6.81
N GLN A 79 -4.94 15.24 7.44
CA GLN A 79 -5.21 15.00 8.85
C GLN A 79 -5.95 13.69 9.02
N PHE A 80 -5.35 12.79 9.79
CA PHE A 80 -5.98 11.56 10.22
C PHE A 80 -6.45 11.72 11.68
N PRO A 81 -7.56 11.08 12.07
CA PRO A 81 -7.90 10.92 13.48
C PRO A 81 -6.75 10.25 14.24
N GLU A 82 -6.59 10.56 15.53
CA GLU A 82 -5.54 9.96 16.37
C GLU A 82 -5.61 8.43 16.42
N ASP A 83 -6.82 7.87 16.28
CA ASP A 83 -7.09 6.45 16.23
C ASP A 83 -7.25 5.93 14.80
N GLY A 84 -6.88 6.68 13.76
CA GLY A 84 -6.94 6.25 12.37
C GLY A 84 -5.66 5.58 11.88
N GLN A 85 -5.76 4.61 10.98
CA GLN A 85 -4.60 3.97 10.35
C GLN A 85 -4.55 4.19 8.84
N LEU A 86 -3.33 4.28 8.30
CA LEU A 86 -3.06 4.25 6.85
C LEU A 86 -2.32 2.96 6.51
N PHE A 87 -2.99 2.06 5.80
CA PHE A 87 -2.40 0.86 5.23
C PHE A 87 -1.94 1.13 3.80
N VAL A 88 -0.70 0.79 3.46
CA VAL A 88 -0.17 0.95 2.10
C VAL A 88 0.32 -0.40 1.59
N TYR A 89 -0.17 -0.81 0.43
CA TYR A 89 0.11 -2.10 -0.18
C TYR A 89 0.62 -1.95 -1.60
N PHE A 90 1.64 -2.73 -1.95
CA PHE A 90 2.26 -2.75 -3.27
C PHE A 90 2.12 -4.14 -3.91
N SER A 91 1.67 -4.18 -5.16
CA SER A 91 1.52 -5.40 -5.98
C SER A 91 2.25 -5.21 -7.30
N GLY A 92 3.25 -6.05 -7.57
CA GLY A 92 4.09 -5.93 -8.77
C GLY A 92 5.46 -6.55 -8.56
N HIS A 93 6.41 -6.21 -9.43
CA HIS A 93 7.79 -6.66 -9.29
C HIS A 93 8.48 -6.00 -8.11
N GLY A 94 9.39 -6.75 -7.49
CA GLY A 94 10.25 -6.26 -6.43
C GLY A 94 11.71 -6.65 -6.69
N ALA A 95 12.62 -5.87 -6.14
CA ALA A 95 14.05 -6.17 -6.17
C ALA A 95 14.60 -6.16 -4.74
N PHE A 96 15.55 -7.05 -4.46
CA PHE A 96 16.26 -7.05 -3.18
C PHE A 96 17.74 -6.81 -3.43
N ARG A 97 18.29 -5.79 -2.78
CA ARG A 97 19.70 -5.44 -2.92
C ARG A 97 20.48 -5.95 -1.72
N ASN A 98 21.29 -6.99 -1.97
CA ASN A 98 22.05 -7.67 -0.91
C ASN A 98 23.08 -6.78 -0.19
N PHE A 99 23.61 -5.77 -0.87
CA PHE A 99 24.65 -4.88 -0.35
C PHE A 99 24.18 -4.07 0.86
N ASN A 100 22.98 -3.48 0.79
CA ASN A 100 22.39 -2.67 1.86
C ASN A 100 21.18 -3.35 2.51
N LYS A 101 20.86 -4.59 2.14
CA LYS A 101 19.72 -5.38 2.64
C LYS A 101 18.38 -4.65 2.45
N THR A 102 18.24 -3.95 1.34
CA THR A 102 17.06 -3.12 1.05
C THR A 102 16.15 -3.81 0.05
N GLY A 103 14.85 -3.85 0.38
CA GLY A 103 13.78 -4.24 -0.53
C GLY A 103 13.26 -3.03 -1.30
N TYR A 104 12.97 -3.26 -2.58
CA TYR A 104 12.47 -2.25 -3.49
C TYR A 104 11.20 -2.73 -4.16
N PHE A 105 10.24 -1.84 -4.33
CA PHE A 105 9.16 -1.99 -5.29
C PHE A 105 9.58 -1.38 -6.63
N ILE A 106 9.16 -1.99 -7.73
CA ILE A 106 9.49 -1.58 -9.10
C ILE A 106 8.25 -0.93 -9.74
N PRO A 107 8.19 0.41 -9.85
CA PRO A 107 7.10 1.11 -10.51
C PRO A 107 7.10 0.93 -12.03
N LYS A 108 6.00 1.35 -12.67
CA LYS A 108 5.92 1.40 -14.13
C LYS A 108 7.05 2.25 -14.72
N GLY A 109 7.64 1.76 -15.81
CA GLY A 109 8.70 2.45 -16.55
C GLY A 109 10.10 2.35 -15.94
N SER A 110 10.25 1.60 -14.84
CA SER A 110 11.56 1.37 -14.23
C SER A 110 12.36 0.32 -15.03
N THR A 111 13.67 0.55 -15.19
CA THR A 111 14.57 -0.34 -15.94
C THR A 111 15.47 -1.11 -14.97
N ASP A 112 15.89 -2.32 -15.36
CA ASP A 112 16.64 -3.19 -14.45
C ASP A 112 17.97 -2.56 -14.03
N GLY A 113 18.30 -2.66 -12.76
CA GLY A 113 19.48 -2.07 -12.17
C GLY A 113 19.40 -0.55 -11.94
N ASP A 114 18.37 0.14 -12.42
CA ASP A 114 18.13 1.56 -12.11
C ASP A 114 17.40 1.70 -10.77
N TYR A 115 18.12 1.45 -9.68
CA TYR A 115 17.58 1.63 -8.32
C TYR A 115 17.11 3.07 -8.04
N GLY A 116 17.49 4.06 -8.87
CA GLY A 116 17.01 5.43 -8.79
C GLY A 116 15.54 5.57 -9.19
N SER A 117 15.03 4.71 -10.08
CA SER A 117 13.60 4.66 -10.46
C SER A 117 12.77 3.74 -9.55
N TYR A 118 13.39 3.05 -8.59
CA TYR A 118 12.68 2.16 -7.67
C TYR A 118 12.21 2.89 -6.41
N ILE A 119 11.21 2.31 -5.74
CA ILE A 119 10.75 2.76 -4.42
C ILE A 119 11.42 1.91 -3.35
N ASN A 120 12.21 2.56 -2.50
CA ASN A 120 12.84 1.92 -1.34
C ASN A 120 11.80 1.66 -0.25
N LEU A 121 11.51 0.39 0.03
CA LEU A 121 10.49 0.00 1.01
C LEU A 121 10.91 0.29 2.46
N THR A 122 12.21 0.43 2.74
CA THR A 122 12.72 0.82 4.06
C THR A 122 12.55 2.32 4.30
N GLU A 123 12.71 3.14 3.28
CA GLU A 123 12.57 4.61 3.38
C GLU A 123 11.12 5.08 3.28
N LEU A 124 10.20 4.22 2.84
CA LEU A 124 8.78 4.51 2.70
C LEU A 124 8.16 5.06 3.99
N GLY A 125 8.61 4.58 5.15
CA GLY A 125 8.19 5.12 6.45
C GLY A 125 8.42 6.62 6.56
N ASN A 126 9.56 7.14 6.10
CA ASN A 126 9.91 8.55 6.19
C ASN A 126 9.03 9.47 5.30
N ILE A 127 8.30 8.90 4.34
CA ILE A 127 7.42 9.63 3.42
C ILE A 127 6.00 9.74 3.98
N ILE A 128 5.62 8.87 4.92
CA ILE A 128 4.22 8.75 5.38
C ILE A 128 4.03 9.01 6.88
N THR A 129 5.11 9.11 7.65
CA THR A 129 5.11 9.52 9.07
C THR A 129 5.78 10.87 9.26
#